data_AF-A0A5C6B3M3-F1
#
_entry.id   AF-A0A5C6B3M3-F1
#
_cell.length_a   1.000
_cell.length_b   1.000
_cell.length_c   1.000
_cell.angle_alpha   90.00
_cell.angle_beta   90.00
_cell.angle_gamma   90.00
#
_symmetry.space_group_name_H-M   'P 1'
#
loop_
_entity.id
_entity.type
_entity.pdbx_description
1 polymer ?
#
loop_
_entity_poly.entity_id
_entity_poly.type
_entity_poly.pdbx_seq_one_letter_code
_entity_poly.pdbx_strand_id
1 'polypeptide(L)'
;MTKLLLILTLCLMTIPTAPAEELRDDFSDPKMKGRAALRGDWKFENNSASCVADPELYKKYDNHGPILRWPVEMTDGTVEFEFQCSDVERLVLTFNKEGHVLRMGFNAPGKSSIFGWIGQSSKENKPKTIVKEGVPSMQDLNGRLWSVCKIAIKGDEADVMIGNYKTKIKHPSIAREKGEFTISFASGKFAVRDFRVTY
;
A
#
# COMPACT_ATOMS: atom_id res chain seq x y z
N MET A 1 45.32 -16.77 -53.96
CA MET A 1 45.31 -16.25 -52.58
C MET A 1 43.88 -15.86 -52.24
N THR A 2 43.14 -16.77 -51.60
CA THR A 2 41.70 -16.63 -51.37
C THR A 2 41.48 -16.06 -49.97
N LYS A 3 40.92 -14.85 -49.86
CA LYS A 3 40.61 -14.20 -48.57
C LYS A 3 39.35 -14.82 -47.98
N LEU A 4 39.48 -15.49 -46.84
CA LEU A 4 38.36 -16.03 -46.08
C LEU A 4 37.76 -14.90 -45.23
N LEU A 5 36.50 -14.55 -45.50
CA LEU A 5 35.73 -13.56 -44.74
C LEU A 5 35.09 -14.27 -43.54
N LEU A 6 35.53 -13.95 -42.33
CA LEU A 6 34.95 -14.47 -41.09
C LEU A 6 33.76 -13.59 -40.68
N ILE A 7 32.54 -14.09 -40.88
CA ILE A 7 31.31 -13.44 -40.39
C ILE A 7 31.12 -13.86 -38.93
N LEU A 8 31.34 -12.93 -38.00
CA LEU A 8 31.12 -13.12 -36.58
C LEU A 8 29.63 -12.90 -36.28
N THR A 9 28.86 -13.99 -36.19
CA THR A 9 27.45 -13.93 -35.77
C THR A 9 27.38 -13.70 -34.27
N LEU A 10 27.07 -12.46 -33.87
CA LEU A 10 26.86 -12.09 -32.47
C LEU A 10 25.48 -12.63 -32.03
N CYS A 11 25.46 -13.80 -31.40
CA CYS A 11 24.27 -14.29 -30.69
C CYS A 11 24.00 -13.38 -29.48
N LEU A 12 23.01 -12.49 -29.59
CA LEU A 12 22.43 -11.84 -28.42
C LEU A 12 21.77 -12.92 -27.56
N MET A 13 22.45 -13.34 -26.49
CA MET A 13 21.81 -14.12 -25.44
C MET A 13 20.86 -13.19 -24.68
N THR A 14 19.56 -13.37 -24.86
CA THR A 14 18.56 -12.81 -23.96
C THR A 14 18.75 -13.46 -22.60
N ILE A 15 19.32 -12.73 -21.64
CA ILE A 15 19.39 -13.18 -20.25
C ILE A 15 17.95 -13.16 -19.73
N PRO A 16 17.38 -14.29 -19.27
CA PRO A 16 16.08 -14.26 -18.62
C PRO A 16 16.19 -13.40 -17.37
N THR A 17 15.45 -12.29 -17.34
CA THR A 17 15.28 -11.49 -16.13
C THR A 17 14.68 -12.40 -15.06
N ALA A 18 15.37 -12.55 -13.93
CA ALA A 18 14.80 -13.27 -12.79
C ALA A 18 13.43 -12.67 -12.46
N PRO A 19 12.40 -13.48 -12.12
CA PRO A 19 11.15 -12.93 -11.63
C PRO A 19 11.46 -12.00 -10.46
N ALA A 20 10.90 -10.78 -10.52
CA ALA A 20 11.04 -9.81 -9.45
C ALA A 20 10.64 -10.50 -8.13
N GLU A 21 11.43 -10.26 -7.07
CA GLU A 21 11.09 -10.77 -5.76
C GLU A 21 9.67 -10.26 -5.41
N GLU A 22 8.82 -11.17 -4.95
CA GLU A 22 7.41 -10.85 -4.69
C GLU A 22 7.05 -11.31 -3.27
N LEU A 23 6.58 -10.38 -2.45
CA LEU A 23 5.81 -10.74 -1.26
C LEU A 23 4.35 -10.85 -1.69
N ARG A 24 3.76 -12.04 -1.59
CA ARG A 24 2.35 -12.27 -1.92
C ARG A 24 1.59 -12.84 -0.72
N ASP A 25 0.43 -12.27 -0.46
CA ASP A 25 -0.51 -12.70 0.56
C ASP A 25 -1.94 -12.75 -0.02
N ASP A 26 -2.37 -13.97 -0.33
CA ASP A 26 -3.71 -14.27 -0.83
C ASP A 26 -4.72 -14.57 0.29
N PHE A 27 -4.30 -14.44 1.56
CA PHE A 27 -5.09 -14.70 2.75
C PHE A 27 -5.69 -16.12 2.87
N SER A 28 -5.16 -17.10 2.13
CA SER A 28 -5.54 -18.51 2.27
C SER A 28 -5.04 -19.14 3.56
N ASP A 29 -3.87 -18.71 4.05
CA ASP A 29 -3.31 -19.10 5.35
C ASP A 29 -3.58 -18.00 6.40
N PRO A 30 -4.38 -18.24 7.45
CA PRO A 30 -4.62 -17.26 8.52
C PRO A 30 -3.35 -16.86 9.28
N LYS A 31 -2.29 -17.68 9.26
CA LYS A 31 -1.02 -17.47 9.98
C LYS A 31 0.16 -17.21 9.05
N MET A 32 -0.11 -16.73 7.83
CA MET A 32 0.90 -16.41 6.83
C MET A 32 2.08 -15.65 7.45
N LYS A 33 3.30 -16.19 7.26
CA LYS A 33 4.53 -15.63 7.82
C LYS A 33 4.84 -14.28 7.17
N GLY A 34 4.92 -13.23 7.97
CA GLY A 34 5.21 -11.87 7.52
C GLY A 34 4.00 -10.95 7.57
N ARG A 35 2.77 -11.48 7.60
CA ARG A 35 1.59 -10.68 7.94
C ARG A 35 1.44 -10.59 9.46
N ALA A 36 1.27 -9.38 9.97
CA ALA A 36 0.81 -9.13 11.32
C ALA A 36 -0.62 -8.58 11.30
N ALA A 37 -1.56 -9.34 11.85
CA ALA A 37 -2.93 -8.90 12.08
C ALA A 37 -3.02 -8.35 13.50
N LEU A 38 -3.00 -7.03 13.63
CA LEU A 38 -2.92 -6.32 14.90
C LEU A 38 -4.23 -5.59 15.14
N ARG A 39 -4.85 -5.80 16.31
CA ARG A 39 -6.11 -5.15 16.70
C ARG A 39 -7.29 -5.54 15.80
N GLY A 40 -8.48 -5.62 16.41
CA GLY A 40 -9.68 -6.08 15.73
C GLY A 40 -9.70 -7.60 15.52
N ASP A 41 -10.91 -8.13 15.34
CA ASP A 41 -11.15 -9.55 15.15
C ASP A 41 -11.12 -9.85 13.64
N TRP A 42 -9.90 -9.98 13.09
CA TRP A 42 -9.70 -10.33 11.68
C TRP A 42 -10.11 -11.78 11.42
N LYS A 43 -10.94 -11.97 10.39
CA LYS A 43 -11.34 -13.28 9.86
C LYS A 43 -10.63 -13.52 8.54
N PHE A 44 -10.08 -14.71 8.36
CA PHE A 44 -9.37 -15.13 7.16
C PHE A 44 -10.14 -16.28 6.53
N GLU A 45 -10.87 -15.97 5.45
CA GLU A 45 -11.74 -16.93 4.76
C GLU A 45 -11.92 -16.49 3.31
N ASN A 46 -12.17 -17.46 2.42
CA ASN A 46 -12.40 -17.21 0.99
C ASN A 46 -11.31 -16.34 0.33
N ASN A 47 -10.04 -16.58 0.68
CA ASN A 47 -8.88 -15.84 0.18
C ASN A 47 -8.97 -14.33 0.44
N SER A 48 -9.53 -13.95 1.59
CA SER A 48 -9.63 -12.56 2.03
C SER A 48 -9.45 -12.45 3.55
N ALA A 49 -8.97 -11.28 3.99
CA ALA A 49 -9.05 -10.88 5.39
C ALA A 49 -10.17 -9.85 5.55
N SER A 50 -11.07 -10.06 6.51
CA SER A 50 -12.16 -9.14 6.83
C SER A 50 -12.23 -8.80 8.31
N CYS A 51 -12.69 -7.60 8.63
CA CYS A 51 -12.88 -7.17 10.01
C CYS A 51 -14.06 -6.18 10.10
N VAL A 52 -14.73 -6.18 11.25
CA VAL A 52 -15.74 -5.19 11.62
C VAL A 52 -15.18 -4.40 12.80
N ALA A 53 -15.12 -3.08 12.65
CA ALA A 53 -14.74 -2.17 13.73
C ALA A 53 -16.01 -1.55 14.31
N ASP A 54 -16.42 -2.02 15.49
CA ASP A 54 -17.48 -1.35 16.25
C ASP A 54 -16.93 -0.06 16.89
N PRO A 55 -17.68 1.06 16.89
CA PRO A 55 -17.36 2.26 17.66
C PRO A 55 -16.90 2.02 19.11
N GLU A 56 -17.42 1.00 19.81
CA GLU A 56 -16.98 0.63 21.16
C GLU A 56 -15.54 0.11 21.19
N LEU A 57 -15.18 -0.73 20.22
CA LEU A 57 -13.82 -1.24 20.06
C LEU A 57 -12.85 -0.12 19.69
N TYR A 58 -13.28 0.82 18.84
CA TYR A 58 -12.49 1.98 18.45
C TYR A 58 -12.15 2.89 19.65
N LYS A 59 -13.13 3.12 20.54
CA LYS A 59 -12.90 3.83 21.81
C LYS A 59 -11.97 3.05 22.75
N LYS A 60 -12.12 1.72 22.83
CA LYS A 60 -11.29 0.84 23.68
C LYS A 60 -9.80 0.91 23.34
N TYR A 61 -9.45 1.16 22.08
CA TYR A 61 -8.06 1.22 21.61
C TYR A 61 -7.58 2.65 21.34
N ASP A 62 -8.00 3.62 22.16
CA ASP A 62 -7.57 5.02 22.09
C ASP A 62 -7.77 5.64 20.69
N ASN A 63 -8.90 5.34 20.04
CA ASN A 63 -9.22 5.78 18.67
C ASN A 63 -8.27 5.20 17.60
N HIS A 64 -7.75 4.00 17.85
CA HIS A 64 -7.10 3.19 16.84
C HIS A 64 -8.00 2.02 16.48
N GLY A 65 -8.21 1.78 15.18
CA GLY A 65 -8.97 0.62 14.74
C GLY A 65 -8.08 -0.56 14.34
N PRO A 66 -8.67 -1.56 13.65
CA PRO A 66 -7.97 -2.76 13.20
C PRO A 66 -6.83 -2.45 12.25
N ILE A 67 -5.78 -3.28 12.29
CA ILE A 67 -4.55 -3.10 11.50
C ILE A 67 -4.13 -4.42 10.85
N LEU A 68 -3.78 -4.36 9.56
CA LEU A 68 -2.94 -5.35 8.90
C LEU A 68 -1.61 -4.71 8.51
N ARG A 69 -0.55 -5.49 8.59
CA ARG A 69 0.83 -5.02 8.45
C ARG A 69 1.70 -6.07 7.77
N TRP A 70 2.57 -5.61 6.88
CA TRP A 70 3.58 -6.43 6.18
C TRP A 70 4.94 -5.74 6.18
N PRO A 71 6.07 -6.48 6.32
CA PRO A 71 7.39 -5.97 6.00
C PRO A 71 7.51 -5.79 4.48
N VAL A 72 8.02 -4.64 4.03
CA VAL A 72 8.11 -4.29 2.60
C VAL A 72 9.44 -3.64 2.25
N GLU A 73 10.54 -4.07 2.88
CA GLU A 73 11.88 -3.45 2.79
C GLU A 73 12.25 -3.00 1.36
N MET A 74 12.01 -1.73 1.03
CA MET A 74 12.11 -1.23 -0.34
C MET A 74 12.32 0.29 -0.40
N THR A 75 12.97 0.74 -1.47
CA THR A 75 13.00 2.16 -1.86
C THR A 75 12.09 2.38 -3.06
N ASP A 76 12.27 1.58 -4.11
CA ASP A 76 11.40 1.50 -5.28
C ASP A 76 10.59 0.21 -5.23
N GLY A 77 9.47 0.15 -5.94
CA GLY A 77 8.62 -1.04 -5.96
C GLY A 77 7.14 -0.70 -6.10
N THR A 78 6.28 -1.71 -6.04
CA THR A 78 4.83 -1.56 -6.14
C THR A 78 4.14 -2.31 -5.02
N VAL A 79 3.24 -1.64 -4.30
CA VAL A 79 2.23 -2.32 -3.45
C VAL A 79 0.90 -2.33 -4.19
N GLU A 80 0.26 -3.49 -4.26
CA GLU A 80 -1.04 -3.65 -4.88
C GLU A 80 -1.93 -4.62 -4.09
N PHE A 81 -3.22 -4.30 -3.99
CA PHE A 81 -4.24 -5.15 -3.36
C PHE A 81 -5.63 -4.70 -3.78
N GLU A 82 -6.63 -5.52 -3.47
CA GLU A 82 -8.05 -5.17 -3.63
C GLU A 82 -8.74 -5.07 -2.29
N PHE A 83 -9.70 -4.16 -2.16
CA PHE A 83 -10.45 -3.98 -0.91
C PHE A 83 -11.94 -3.68 -1.10
N GLN A 84 -12.70 -3.98 -0.06
CA GLN A 84 -14.09 -3.61 0.14
C GLN A 84 -14.22 -2.77 1.41
N CYS A 85 -15.15 -1.82 1.40
CA CYS A 85 -15.52 -1.11 2.62
C CYS A 85 -17.02 -0.79 2.65
N SER A 86 -17.61 -0.91 3.84
CA SER A 86 -18.99 -0.48 4.14
C SER A 86 -18.98 0.30 5.45
N ASP A 87 -19.46 1.54 5.41
CA ASP A 87 -19.64 2.41 6.57
C ASP A 87 -18.35 2.67 7.36
N VAL A 88 -17.21 2.59 6.65
CA VAL A 88 -15.89 2.92 7.20
C VAL A 88 -15.76 4.45 7.26
N GLU A 89 -15.46 4.98 8.44
CA GLU A 89 -15.33 6.42 8.66
C GLU A 89 -13.99 6.95 8.15
N ARG A 90 -12.94 6.14 8.35
CA ARG A 90 -11.58 6.48 7.94
C ARG A 90 -10.83 5.23 7.50
N LEU A 91 -10.13 5.31 6.38
CA LEU A 91 -9.12 4.34 5.93
C LEU A 91 -7.77 5.04 5.87
N VAL A 92 -6.72 4.38 6.36
CA VAL A 92 -5.35 4.88 6.35
C VAL A 92 -4.42 3.81 5.81
N LEU A 93 -3.75 4.14 4.71
CA LEU A 93 -2.68 3.36 4.12
C LEU A 93 -1.36 4.06 4.43
N THR A 94 -0.37 3.36 4.98
CA THR A 94 0.90 4.00 5.37
C THR A 94 2.10 3.12 5.04
N PHE A 95 3.09 3.73 4.41
CA PHE A 95 4.47 3.24 4.43
C PHE A 95 5.20 3.79 5.65
N ASN A 96 5.81 2.91 6.42
CA ASN A 96 6.57 3.23 7.62
C ASN A 96 8.02 2.76 7.50
N LYS A 97 8.89 3.39 8.28
CA LYS A 97 10.21 2.90 8.69
C LYS A 97 10.43 3.46 10.10
N GLU A 98 11.55 4.11 10.37
CA GLU A 98 11.66 5.08 11.45
C GLU A 98 10.62 6.18 11.17
N GLY A 99 9.49 6.10 11.89
CA GLY A 99 8.32 6.95 11.70
C GLY A 99 7.53 6.68 10.41
N HIS A 100 6.60 7.60 10.10
CA HIS A 100 5.85 7.57 8.85
C HIS A 100 6.72 8.06 7.69
N VAL A 101 6.53 7.48 6.50
CA VAL A 101 7.22 7.87 5.27
C VAL A 101 6.22 8.53 4.31
N LEU A 102 5.15 7.81 3.99
CA LEU A 102 4.08 8.24 3.09
C LEU A 102 2.76 7.70 3.64
N ARG A 103 1.72 8.54 3.73
CA ARG A 103 0.39 8.16 4.21
C ARG A 103 -0.69 8.65 3.27
N MET A 104 -1.67 7.81 3.01
CA MET A 104 -2.91 8.17 2.33
C MET A 104 -4.04 8.02 3.34
N GLY A 105 -4.67 9.15 3.69
CA GLY A 105 -5.81 9.18 4.58
C GLY A 105 -7.08 9.45 3.79
N PHE A 106 -8.02 8.52 3.85
CA PHE A 106 -9.35 8.65 3.26
C PHE A 106 -10.34 8.85 4.41
N ASN A 107 -11.09 9.96 4.36
CA ASN A 107 -11.99 10.38 5.44
C ASN A 107 -13.33 10.86 4.83
N ALA A 108 -14.12 11.61 5.61
CA ALA A 108 -15.26 12.37 5.12
C ALA A 108 -14.90 13.30 3.94
N PRO A 109 -15.88 13.68 3.09
CA PRO A 109 -15.67 14.58 1.96
C PRO A 109 -14.85 15.83 2.31
N GLY A 110 -13.85 16.15 1.47
CA GLY A 110 -12.95 17.29 1.65
C GLY A 110 -11.85 17.12 2.72
N LYS A 111 -11.81 15.98 3.42
CA LYS A 111 -10.81 15.67 4.48
C LYS A 111 -9.79 14.59 4.08
N SER A 112 -9.91 14.01 2.89
CA SER A 112 -8.92 13.06 2.38
C SER A 112 -7.66 13.76 1.88
N SER A 113 -6.50 13.15 2.08
CA SER A 113 -5.20 13.72 1.69
C SER A 113 -4.10 12.67 1.67
N ILE A 114 -3.06 12.94 0.87
CA ILE A 114 -1.80 12.19 0.84
C ILE A 114 -0.72 13.06 1.50
N PHE A 115 0.05 12.47 2.40
CA PHE A 115 1.04 13.14 3.24
C PHE A 115 2.41 12.47 3.14
N GLY A 116 3.48 13.27 3.16
CA GLY A 116 4.85 12.80 3.23
C GLY A 116 5.61 13.38 4.43
N TRP A 117 6.52 12.59 4.99
CA TRP A 117 7.43 13.03 6.06
C TRP A 117 8.86 12.90 5.56
N ILE A 118 9.63 13.98 5.56
CA ILE A 118 11.02 13.95 5.10
C ILE A 118 11.94 13.36 6.19
N GLY A 119 11.57 13.50 7.46
CA GLY A 119 12.38 13.10 8.61
C GLY A 119 12.01 11.71 9.17
N GLN A 120 12.94 11.11 9.91
CA GLN A 120 12.85 9.76 10.49
C GLN A 120 11.98 9.66 11.75
N SER A 121 11.48 10.76 12.29
CA SER A 121 10.66 10.73 13.50
C SER A 121 9.48 11.69 13.38
N SER A 122 8.31 11.21 13.80
CA SER A 122 7.11 12.04 13.94
C SER A 122 7.25 13.10 15.04
N LYS A 123 8.24 12.97 15.93
CA LYS A 123 8.59 13.99 16.93
C LYS A 123 9.41 15.14 16.33
N GLU A 124 10.13 14.88 15.25
CA GLU A 124 11.09 15.81 14.65
C GLU A 124 10.60 16.42 13.34
N ASN A 125 9.53 15.87 12.74
CA ASN A 125 8.98 16.39 11.48
C ASN A 125 7.46 16.29 11.41
N LYS A 126 6.83 17.38 10.95
CA LYS A 126 5.39 17.44 10.64
C LYS A 126 5.16 16.92 9.22
N PRO A 127 4.01 16.27 8.95
CA PRO A 127 3.67 15.90 7.57
C PRO A 127 3.58 17.14 6.69
N LYS A 128 4.02 17.00 5.44
CA LYS A 128 3.61 17.88 4.36
C LYS A 128 2.49 17.21 3.57
N THR A 129 1.41 17.94 3.33
CA THR A 129 0.39 17.51 2.39
C THR A 129 0.97 17.54 0.98
N ILE A 130 0.94 16.41 0.30
CA ILE A 130 1.40 16.25 -1.09
C ILE A 130 0.22 16.51 -2.04
N VAL A 131 -0.92 15.89 -1.76
CA VAL A 131 -2.17 16.05 -2.54
C VAL A 131 -3.36 16.08 -1.58
N LYS A 132 -4.30 16.97 -1.85
CA LYS A 132 -5.61 17.04 -1.17
C LYS A 132 -6.76 16.99 -2.16
N GLU A 133 -6.64 17.73 -3.25
CA GLU A 133 -7.67 17.81 -4.27
C GLU A 133 -7.84 16.48 -5.03
N GLY A 134 -9.08 16.09 -5.28
CA GLY A 134 -9.44 14.88 -6.01
C GLY A 134 -9.21 13.56 -5.27
N VAL A 135 -8.52 13.55 -4.12
CA VAL A 135 -8.34 12.32 -3.32
C VAL A 135 -9.72 11.83 -2.86
N PRO A 136 -10.11 10.58 -3.14
CA PRO A 136 -11.45 10.10 -2.83
C PRO A 136 -11.73 10.15 -1.33
N SER A 137 -12.98 10.41 -0.97
CA SER A 137 -13.50 10.26 0.38
C SER A 137 -13.93 8.82 0.65
N MET A 138 -14.20 8.48 1.91
CA MET A 138 -14.83 7.21 2.25
C MET A 138 -16.21 7.06 1.62
N GLN A 139 -16.93 8.16 1.39
CA GLN A 139 -18.21 8.14 0.66
C GLN A 139 -18.03 7.66 -0.78
N ASP A 140 -16.94 8.06 -1.45
CA ASP A 140 -16.66 7.65 -2.83
C ASP A 140 -16.29 6.16 -2.95
N LEU A 141 -15.74 5.59 -1.87
CA LEU A 141 -15.25 4.20 -1.81
C LEU A 141 -16.29 3.22 -1.22
N ASN A 142 -17.32 3.73 -0.54
CA ASN A 142 -18.30 2.95 0.20
C ASN A 142 -19.12 2.01 -0.69
N GLY A 143 -19.35 0.78 -0.23
CA GLY A 143 -20.26 -0.19 -0.86
C GLY A 143 -19.77 -0.76 -2.21
N ARG A 144 -18.54 -0.46 -2.63
CA ARG A 144 -17.96 -1.02 -3.87
C ARG A 144 -17.57 -2.48 -3.68
N LEU A 145 -17.77 -3.28 -4.74
CA LEU A 145 -17.50 -4.73 -4.69
C LEU A 145 -16.02 -5.08 -4.54
N TRP A 146 -15.07 -4.54 -5.29
CA TRP A 146 -13.63 -4.73 -5.01
C TRP A 146 -12.90 -3.58 -5.69
N SER A 147 -12.40 -2.64 -4.90
CA SER A 147 -11.63 -1.50 -5.39
C SER A 147 -10.16 -1.87 -5.41
N VAL A 148 -9.48 -1.59 -6.52
CA VAL A 148 -8.03 -1.79 -6.63
C VAL A 148 -7.30 -0.63 -5.97
N CYS A 149 -6.30 -0.95 -5.15
CA CYS A 149 -5.27 -0.02 -4.69
C CYS A 149 -3.94 -0.43 -5.32
N LYS A 150 -3.27 0.48 -6.02
CA LYS A 150 -1.92 0.28 -6.54
C LYS A 150 -1.07 1.51 -6.29
N ILE A 151 0.12 1.32 -5.73
CA ILE A 151 1.07 2.38 -5.42
C ILE A 151 2.41 1.94 -5.99
N ALA A 152 2.76 2.47 -7.16
CA ALA A 152 4.05 2.19 -7.82
C ALA A 152 5.01 3.34 -7.54
N ILE A 153 6.18 3.05 -6.97
CA ILE A 153 7.17 4.00 -6.49
C ILE A 153 8.45 3.86 -7.31
N LYS A 154 9.01 5.00 -7.72
CA LYS A 154 10.30 5.08 -8.39
C LYS A 154 11.00 6.39 -8.04
N GLY A 155 12.11 6.31 -7.30
CA GLY A 155 12.81 7.48 -6.79
C GLY A 155 11.93 8.32 -5.87
N ASP A 156 11.79 9.61 -6.16
CA ASP A 156 10.96 10.54 -5.39
C ASP A 156 9.52 10.70 -5.94
N GLU A 157 9.11 9.82 -6.85
CA GLU A 157 7.80 9.83 -7.49
C GLU A 157 7.00 8.55 -7.22
N ALA A 158 5.68 8.67 -7.19
CA ALA A 158 4.78 7.53 -7.14
C ALA A 158 3.54 7.72 -8.03
N ASP A 159 3.14 6.66 -8.71
CA ASP A 159 1.84 6.53 -9.38
C ASP A 159 0.87 5.84 -8.42
N VAL A 160 -0.20 6.54 -8.04
CA VAL A 160 -1.21 6.08 -7.07
C VAL A 160 -2.54 5.86 -7.79
N MET A 161 -3.11 4.67 -7.62
CA MET A 161 -4.44 4.30 -8.08
C MET A 161 -5.28 3.81 -6.90
N ILE A 162 -6.48 4.34 -6.74
CA ILE A 162 -7.46 3.92 -5.73
C ILE A 162 -8.85 3.88 -6.38
N GLY A 163 -9.35 2.70 -6.70
CA GLY A 163 -10.54 2.54 -7.53
C GLY A 163 -10.36 3.26 -8.88
N ASN A 164 -11.21 4.25 -9.15
CA ASN A 164 -11.12 5.05 -10.39
C ASN A 164 -10.17 6.25 -10.27
N TYR A 165 -9.76 6.62 -9.06
CA TYR A 165 -8.84 7.72 -8.84
C TYR A 165 -7.43 7.33 -9.26
N LYS A 166 -6.77 8.19 -10.03
CA LYS A 166 -5.37 8.04 -10.43
C LYS A 166 -4.66 9.37 -10.28
N THR A 167 -3.46 9.36 -9.73
CA THR A 167 -2.61 10.55 -9.63
C THR A 167 -1.14 10.18 -9.65
N LYS A 168 -0.29 11.08 -10.15
CA LYS A 168 1.16 11.01 -10.00
C LYS A 168 1.56 12.01 -8.93
N ILE A 169 2.34 11.57 -7.95
CA ILE A 169 2.81 12.40 -6.85
C ILE A 169 4.33 12.44 -6.83
N LYS A 170 4.89 13.57 -6.36
CA LYS A 170 6.32 13.77 -6.20
C LYS A 170 6.61 14.38 -4.83
N HIS A 171 7.47 13.74 -4.05
CA HIS A 171 7.87 14.25 -2.74
C HIS A 171 9.14 13.55 -2.25
N PRO A 172 10.11 14.26 -1.60
CA PRO A 172 11.36 13.65 -1.14
C PRO A 172 11.19 12.46 -0.18
N SER A 173 10.08 12.42 0.58
CA SER A 173 9.81 11.26 1.44
C SER A 173 9.58 9.97 0.66
N ILE A 174 9.15 10.06 -0.60
CA ILE A 174 8.93 8.91 -1.47
C ILE A 174 10.26 8.26 -1.83
N ALA A 175 11.39 8.96 -1.84
CA ALA A 175 12.71 8.35 -2.07
C ALA A 175 13.31 7.70 -0.81
N ARG A 176 12.67 7.83 0.36
CA ARG A 176 13.14 7.18 1.59
C ARG A 176 12.88 5.68 1.53
N GLU A 177 13.71 4.92 2.25
CA GLU A 177 13.47 3.51 2.51
C GLU A 177 12.15 3.31 3.29
N LYS A 178 11.40 2.26 2.93
CA LYS A 178 10.20 1.78 3.61
C LYS A 178 10.54 0.42 4.19
N GLY A 179 10.19 0.19 5.45
CA GLY A 179 10.33 -1.12 6.08
C GLY A 179 9.00 -1.84 6.21
N GLU A 180 7.89 -1.12 6.20
CA GLU A 180 6.57 -1.67 6.52
C GLU A 180 5.46 -0.98 5.72
N PHE A 181 4.47 -1.76 5.27
CA PHE A 181 3.20 -1.25 4.79
C PHE A 181 2.08 -1.61 5.78
N THR A 182 1.19 -0.65 6.03
CA THR A 182 0.08 -0.81 6.97
C THR A 182 -1.24 -0.39 6.35
N ILE A 183 -2.26 -1.21 6.56
CA ILE A 183 -3.67 -0.87 6.35
C ILE A 183 -4.31 -0.74 7.72
N SER A 184 -5.01 0.36 7.95
CA SER A 184 -5.81 0.54 9.17
C SER A 184 -7.09 1.31 8.87
N PHE A 185 -8.16 1.03 9.60
CA PHE A 185 -9.43 1.72 9.39
C PHE A 185 -10.16 2.00 10.71
N ALA A 186 -11.18 2.84 10.67
CA ALA A 186 -12.04 3.18 11.80
C ALA A 186 -13.51 3.00 11.42
N SER A 187 -14.28 2.34 12.30
CA SER A 187 -15.71 2.06 12.14
C SER A 187 -16.05 1.18 10.93
N GLY A 188 -17.22 0.57 10.92
CA GLY A 188 -17.74 -0.15 9.76
C GLY A 188 -17.06 -1.49 9.47
N LYS A 189 -17.13 -1.92 8.20
CA LYS A 189 -16.64 -3.21 7.72
C LYS A 189 -15.59 -3.00 6.64
N PHE A 190 -14.49 -3.73 6.74
CA PHE A 190 -13.41 -3.70 5.75
C PHE A 190 -13.00 -5.11 5.38
N ALA A 191 -12.70 -5.34 4.09
CA ALA A 191 -12.06 -6.56 3.63
C ALA A 191 -10.96 -6.26 2.62
N VAL A 192 -9.93 -7.10 2.59
CA VAL A 192 -8.80 -7.02 1.67
C VAL A 192 -8.46 -8.39 1.11
N ARG A 193 -7.98 -8.44 -0.14
CA ARG A 193 -7.49 -9.66 -0.78
C ARG A 193 -6.33 -9.36 -1.74
N ASP A 194 -5.61 -10.42 -2.11
CA ASP A 194 -4.54 -10.43 -3.10
C ASP A 194 -3.51 -9.30 -2.88
N PHE A 195 -2.99 -9.22 -1.64
CA PHE A 195 -1.94 -8.26 -1.32
C PHE A 195 -0.62 -8.72 -1.93
N ARG A 196 0.02 -7.83 -2.68
CA ARG A 196 1.29 -8.10 -3.34
C ARG A 196 2.25 -6.91 -3.26
N VAL A 197 3.52 -7.23 -3.13
CA VAL A 197 4.63 -6.28 -3.25
C VAL A 197 5.60 -6.78 -4.29
N THR A 198 5.92 -5.94 -5.26
CA THR A 198 6.96 -6.20 -6.26
C THR A 198 8.09 -5.21 -6.03
N TYR A 199 9.31 -5.71 -5.79
CA TYR A 199 10.49 -4.88 -5.51
C TYR A 199 11.19 -4.41 -6.80
#